data_AF-A0AAN7ASN6-F1
#
_entry.id   AF-A0AAN7ASN6-F1
#
_cell.length_a   1.000
_cell.length_b   1.000
_cell.length_c   1.000
_cell.angle_alpha   90.00
_cell.angle_beta   90.00
_cell.angle_gamma   90.00
#
_symmetry.space_group_name_H-M   'P 1'
#
loop_
_entity.id
_entity.type
_entity.pdbx_description
1 polymer ?
#
loop_
_entity_poly.entity_id
_entity_poly.type
_entity_poly.pdbx_seq_one_letter_code
_entity_poly.pdbx_strand_id
1 'polypeptide(L)'
;MASSLTSNNKVQLAATAVVSAAVAAGVILSYQRLQKDERLNRLKQSIPNPGDGEPGVQKLTRVGPLPKPDKEDEHNQILAHRAQNGDFDDELILEQLARNRVFLGDAGLAKLRNAFIIVVGCGGVGSHACATLSRSGVSKVRLIDFDQVTLSSLNRHAVATLADVGLPKVQCLQRRLCAVTPWTKFDLRLQKFDGTVADDLLGNWEGPEGQRPDFVIDAIDNIESKVELLKYCHDHGLPVISAMGAGTKSDPTRVMVGDIGASFEDGLSRATRRKLKLLGVTSGIPVVYSTEKMGEGKAALLPLPEEEFKKGDVGDLGALPDFRVRILPVLGTMPAVFGYVAANHVILKITGYPMDYQPAKARDKMYEAILAYVQASEEKVVRMIEGGRTDVCVGLKVPITPGDIAFLVEEAFRGRSAVTGVPTKLMLIRWKKPVTTTLVRIGEGKDEQKSSDLRLRDLACMTKEEAVRHQKEALLGDKTLEELYSQEVIDLVERQQKEAEAYERHRP
;
A
#
# COMPACT_ATOMS: atom_id res chain seq x y z
N MET A 1 15.62 -64.99 -38.06
CA MET A 1 14.58 -64.10 -38.63
C MET A 1 15.27 -63.17 -39.61
N ALA A 2 14.96 -63.35 -40.90
CA ALA A 2 15.54 -62.69 -42.07
C ALA A 2 15.68 -61.16 -41.88
N SER A 3 16.78 -60.48 -42.20
CA SER A 3 17.47 -60.46 -43.51
C SER A 3 16.49 -60.34 -44.69
N SER A 4 15.58 -59.37 -44.66
CA SER A 4 14.60 -59.15 -45.74
C SER A 4 14.08 -57.70 -45.84
N LEU A 5 14.87 -56.70 -45.45
CA LEU A 5 14.52 -55.29 -45.69
C LEU A 5 15.47 -54.61 -46.70
N THR A 6 16.56 -55.27 -47.11
CA THR A 6 17.59 -54.69 -48.00
C THR A 6 17.50 -55.13 -49.46
N SER A 7 16.59 -56.03 -49.86
CA SER A 7 16.51 -56.56 -51.23
C SER A 7 15.27 -56.12 -52.03
N ASN A 8 14.43 -55.24 -51.50
CA ASN A 8 13.25 -54.75 -52.21
C ASN A 8 13.57 -53.41 -52.90
N ASN A 9 13.76 -53.43 -54.22
CA ASN A 9 14.06 -52.24 -55.03
C ASN A 9 13.08 -51.09 -54.79
N LYS A 10 11.80 -51.40 -54.48
CA LYS A 10 10.80 -50.37 -54.14
C LYS A 10 11.07 -49.68 -52.79
N VAL A 11 11.59 -50.41 -51.81
CA VAL A 11 11.96 -49.87 -50.49
C VAL A 11 13.26 -49.07 -50.58
N GLN A 12 14.24 -49.52 -51.37
CA GLN A 12 15.44 -48.72 -51.66
C GLN A 12 15.10 -47.44 -52.43
N LEU A 13 14.22 -47.50 -53.44
CA LEU A 13 13.75 -46.32 -54.17
C LEU A 13 12.98 -45.36 -53.25
N ALA A 14 12.09 -45.87 -52.38
CA ALA A 14 11.36 -45.05 -51.41
C ALA A 14 12.30 -44.41 -50.38
N ALA A 15 13.25 -45.16 -49.83
CA ALA A 15 14.24 -44.64 -48.89
C ALA A 15 15.14 -43.59 -49.55
N THR A 16 15.59 -43.85 -50.78
CA THR A 16 16.39 -42.89 -51.56
C THR A 16 15.60 -41.63 -51.88
N ALA A 17 14.30 -41.74 -52.20
CA ALA A 17 13.44 -40.59 -52.44
C ALA A 17 13.20 -39.76 -51.17
N VAL A 18 13.01 -40.39 -50.01
CA VAL A 18 12.86 -39.70 -48.72
C VAL A 18 14.16 -39.01 -48.32
N VAL A 19 15.31 -39.66 -48.47
CA VAL A 19 16.62 -39.05 -48.19
C VAL A 19 16.88 -37.88 -49.14
N SER A 20 16.58 -38.04 -50.43
CA SER A 20 16.75 -36.97 -51.42
C SER A 20 15.84 -35.78 -51.15
N ALA A 21 14.59 -36.02 -50.76
CA ALA A 21 13.65 -34.97 -50.36
C ALA A 21 14.08 -34.26 -49.07
N ALA A 22 14.60 -35.00 -48.08
CA ALA A 22 15.12 -34.44 -46.84
C ALA A 22 16.38 -33.58 -47.07
N VAL A 23 17.28 -34.03 -47.95
CA VAL A 23 18.47 -33.27 -48.34
C VAL A 23 18.06 -32.02 -49.12
N ALA A 24 17.15 -32.13 -50.09
CA ALA A 24 16.65 -30.99 -50.86
C ALA A 24 15.95 -29.96 -49.95
N ALA A 25 15.09 -30.41 -49.03
CA ALA A 25 14.45 -29.55 -48.05
C ALA A 25 15.46 -28.90 -47.11
N GLY A 26 16.48 -29.64 -46.66
CA GLY A 26 17.57 -29.13 -45.83
C GLY A 26 18.38 -28.04 -46.55
N VAL A 27 18.69 -28.24 -47.82
CA VAL A 27 19.40 -27.25 -48.66
C VAL A 27 18.53 -26.02 -48.89
N ILE A 28 17.24 -26.18 -49.19
CA ILE A 28 16.30 -25.06 -49.40
C ILE A 28 16.13 -24.26 -48.10
N LEU A 29 15.93 -24.92 -46.96
CA LEU A 29 15.79 -24.26 -45.66
C LEU A 29 17.08 -23.55 -45.24
N SER A 30 18.24 -24.16 -45.50
CA SER A 30 19.55 -23.55 -45.24
C SER A 30 19.78 -22.33 -46.13
N TYR A 31 19.44 -22.43 -47.42
CA TYR A 31 19.53 -21.32 -48.36
C TYR A 31 18.56 -20.18 -48.01
N GLN A 32 17.33 -20.50 -47.62
CA GLN A 32 16.37 -19.51 -47.13
C GLN A 32 16.85 -18.85 -45.84
N ARG A 33 17.49 -19.60 -44.93
CA ARG A 33 18.08 -19.06 -43.70
C ARG A 33 19.25 -18.13 -43.99
N LEU A 34 20.14 -18.52 -44.92
CA LEU A 34 21.24 -17.69 -45.40
C LEU A 34 20.73 -16.42 -46.10
N GLN A 35 19.73 -16.52 -46.98
CA GLN A 35 19.09 -15.34 -47.59
C GLN A 35 18.44 -14.44 -46.55
N LYS A 36 17.84 -15.02 -45.50
CA LYS A 36 17.23 -14.26 -44.42
C LYS A 36 18.29 -13.55 -43.59
N ASP A 37 19.41 -14.20 -43.30
CA ASP A 37 20.55 -13.62 -42.59
C ASP A 37 21.25 -12.55 -43.41
N GLU A 38 21.40 -12.75 -44.72
CA GLU A 38 21.99 -11.79 -45.64
C GLU A 38 21.07 -10.58 -45.86
N ARG A 39 19.75 -10.80 -45.94
CA ARG A 39 18.74 -9.72 -45.96
C ARG A 39 18.72 -8.97 -44.63
N LEU A 40 18.87 -9.67 -43.49
CA LEU A 40 18.95 -9.07 -42.16
C LEU A 40 20.23 -8.24 -42.02
N ASN A 41 21.36 -8.73 -42.52
CA ASN A 41 22.63 -8.00 -42.53
C ASN A 41 22.59 -6.79 -43.47
N ARG A 42 22.00 -6.91 -44.67
CA ARG A 42 21.72 -5.75 -45.53
C ARG A 42 20.79 -4.75 -44.85
N LEU A 43 19.75 -5.21 -44.16
CA LEU A 43 18.86 -4.32 -43.40
C LEU A 43 19.66 -3.59 -42.32
N LYS A 44 20.46 -4.31 -41.53
CA LYS A 44 21.32 -3.75 -40.48
C LYS A 44 22.36 -2.77 -41.03
N GLN A 45 22.90 -3.01 -42.21
CA GLN A 45 23.83 -2.11 -42.90
C GLN A 45 23.11 -0.92 -43.58
N SER A 46 21.83 -1.07 -43.93
CA SER A 46 20.99 0.01 -44.46
C SER A 46 20.42 0.92 -43.37
N ILE A 47 20.46 0.47 -42.11
CA ILE A 47 20.23 1.33 -40.95
C ILE A 47 21.49 2.20 -40.82
N PRO A 48 21.40 3.52 -40.96
CA PRO A 48 22.55 4.40 -40.78
C PRO A 48 23.19 4.14 -39.42
N ASN A 49 24.53 4.03 -39.37
CA ASN A 49 25.23 4.01 -38.09
C ASN A 49 24.90 5.31 -37.34
N PRO A 50 24.45 5.26 -36.07
CA PRO A 50 24.23 6.45 -35.28
C PRO A 50 25.59 7.06 -34.91
N GLY A 51 26.15 7.82 -35.83
CA GLY A 51 27.50 8.39 -35.74
C GLY A 51 27.81 9.36 -36.87
N ASP A 52 27.22 9.18 -38.06
CA ASP A 52 27.47 10.05 -39.20
C ASP A 52 26.29 11.03 -39.41
N GLY A 53 26.21 12.05 -38.53
CA GLY A 53 25.51 13.30 -38.85
C GLY A 53 24.16 13.62 -38.18
N GLU A 54 23.59 12.77 -37.32
CA GLU A 54 22.35 13.08 -36.57
C GLU A 54 22.56 13.09 -35.04
N PRO A 55 21.75 13.86 -34.26
CA PRO A 55 21.96 14.06 -32.83
C PRO A 55 21.94 12.71 -32.12
N GLY A 56 23.11 12.31 -31.60
CA GLY A 56 23.38 10.96 -31.11
C GLY A 56 22.23 10.28 -30.37
N VAL A 57 21.87 9.09 -30.86
CA VAL A 57 20.97 8.13 -30.21
C VAL A 57 21.40 8.00 -28.74
N GLN A 58 20.51 8.39 -27.83
CA GLN A 58 20.76 8.32 -26.39
C GLN A 58 21.03 6.86 -26.01
N LYS A 59 22.15 6.61 -25.31
CA LYS A 59 22.45 5.28 -24.76
C LYS A 59 21.30 4.86 -23.84
N LEU A 60 20.59 3.79 -24.20
CA LEU A 60 19.65 3.13 -23.31
C LEU A 60 20.42 2.58 -22.11
N THR A 61 20.17 3.16 -20.94
CA THR A 61 20.61 2.59 -19.66
C THR A 61 19.50 1.70 -19.10
N ARG A 62 19.78 0.96 -18.02
CA ARG A 62 18.77 0.20 -17.26
C ARG A 62 17.61 1.08 -16.76
N VAL A 63 17.74 2.41 -16.86
CA VAL A 63 16.81 3.42 -16.36
C VAL A 63 16.15 4.25 -17.49
N GLY A 64 16.28 3.84 -18.76
CA GLY A 64 15.67 4.51 -19.92
C GLY A 64 16.54 5.57 -20.62
N PRO A 65 15.99 6.33 -21.57
CA PRO A 65 16.72 7.38 -22.30
C PRO A 65 17.05 8.54 -21.36
N LEU A 66 18.34 8.81 -21.16
CA LEU A 66 18.81 10.00 -20.45
C LEU A 66 18.76 11.20 -21.41
N PRO A 67 18.16 12.35 -21.03
CA PRO A 67 18.41 13.59 -21.75
C PRO A 67 19.93 13.84 -21.75
N LYS A 68 20.47 14.46 -22.80
CA LYS A 68 21.86 14.90 -22.75
C LYS A 68 21.96 15.86 -21.56
N PRO A 69 22.77 15.53 -20.52
CA PRO A 69 22.90 16.42 -19.38
C PRO A 69 23.45 17.75 -19.91
N ASP A 70 22.90 18.85 -19.41
CA ASP A 70 23.52 20.14 -19.68
C ASP A 70 24.84 20.25 -18.89
N LYS A 71 25.64 21.28 -19.18
CA LYS A 71 26.94 21.45 -18.52
C LYS A 71 26.83 21.61 -17.01
N GLU A 72 25.70 22.10 -16.52
CA GLU A 72 25.43 22.29 -15.10
C GLU A 72 25.14 20.95 -14.42
N ASP A 73 24.31 20.11 -15.04
CA ASP A 73 24.03 18.74 -14.60
C ASP A 73 25.30 17.90 -14.55
N GLU A 74 26.17 17.97 -15.56
CA GLU A 74 27.47 17.29 -15.56
C GLU A 74 28.35 17.76 -14.39
N HIS A 75 28.43 19.08 -14.16
CA HIS A 75 29.18 19.65 -13.06
C HIS A 75 28.67 19.18 -11.70
N ASN A 76 27.34 19.21 -11.51
CA ASN A 76 26.69 18.77 -10.28
C ASN A 76 26.91 17.26 -10.01
N GLN A 77 26.90 16.44 -11.06
CA GLN A 77 27.20 15.00 -10.93
C GLN A 77 28.67 14.76 -10.52
N ILE A 78 29.61 15.51 -11.10
CA ILE A 78 31.02 15.43 -10.70
C ILE A 78 31.19 15.81 -9.23
N LEU A 79 30.56 16.90 -8.80
CA LEU A 79 30.60 17.35 -7.41
C LEU A 79 29.98 16.31 -6.45
N ALA A 80 28.82 15.76 -6.81
CA ALA A 80 28.16 14.72 -6.04
C ALA A 80 29.03 13.46 -5.94
N HIS A 81 29.65 13.02 -7.03
CA HIS A 81 30.56 11.88 -7.02
C HIS A 81 31.77 12.09 -6.10
N ARG A 82 32.34 13.30 -6.09
CA ARG A 82 33.43 13.66 -5.16
C ARG A 82 32.95 13.59 -3.70
N ALA A 83 31.81 14.22 -3.40
CA ALA A 83 31.24 14.22 -2.06
C ALA A 83 30.88 12.82 -1.53
N GLN A 84 30.29 11.98 -2.38
CA GLN A 84 29.90 10.62 -2.04
C GLN A 84 31.08 9.68 -1.79
N ASN A 85 32.27 10.04 -2.30
CA ASN A 85 33.54 9.35 -2.09
C ASN A 85 34.41 9.98 -0.98
N GLY A 86 33.89 10.98 -0.26
CA GLY A 86 34.59 11.65 0.84
C GLY A 86 35.55 12.77 0.41
N ASP A 87 35.60 13.12 -0.88
CA ASP A 87 36.33 14.29 -1.40
C ASP A 87 35.42 15.53 -1.40
N PHE A 88 34.83 15.82 -0.25
CA PHE A 88 34.06 17.03 0.00
C PHE A 88 34.14 17.37 1.48
N ASP A 89 34.34 18.65 1.76
CA ASP A 89 34.57 19.13 3.11
C ASP A 89 33.32 18.91 3.99
N ASP A 90 33.48 18.16 5.07
CA ASP A 90 32.38 17.90 6.00
C ASP A 90 31.94 19.18 6.71
N GLU A 91 32.81 20.17 6.89
CA GLU A 91 32.45 21.47 7.48
C GLU A 91 31.42 22.20 6.61
N LEU A 92 31.52 22.11 5.27
CA LEU A 92 30.54 22.69 4.36
C LEU A 92 29.17 22.01 4.47
N ILE A 93 29.17 20.67 4.63
CA ILE A 93 27.93 19.92 4.86
C ILE A 93 27.31 20.33 6.19
N LEU A 94 28.13 20.40 7.24
CA LEU A 94 27.67 20.79 8.58
C LEU A 94 27.16 22.23 8.64
N GLU A 95 27.77 23.15 7.89
CA GLU A 95 27.29 24.53 7.76
C GLU A 95 25.93 24.58 7.06
N GLN A 96 25.77 23.85 5.95
CA GLN A 96 24.47 23.74 5.27
C GLN A 96 23.40 23.11 6.18
N LEU A 97 23.78 22.20 7.08
CA LEU A 97 22.91 21.53 8.03
C LEU A 97 22.86 22.22 9.41
N ALA A 98 23.44 23.41 9.58
CA ALA A 98 23.65 24.03 10.89
C ALA A 98 22.35 24.19 11.70
N ARG A 99 21.23 24.51 11.04
CA ARG A 99 19.93 24.64 11.71
C ARG A 99 19.38 23.30 12.19
N ASN A 100 19.55 22.24 11.41
CA ASN A 100 19.16 20.89 11.81
C ASN A 100 20.07 20.38 12.92
N ARG A 101 21.37 20.70 12.87
CA ARG A 101 22.35 20.38 13.91
C ARG A 101 21.97 20.98 15.25
N VAL A 102 21.64 22.27 15.28
CA VAL A 102 21.22 22.97 16.51
C VAL A 102 19.90 22.37 17.05
N PHE A 103 18.96 22.00 16.17
CA PHE A 103 17.67 21.45 16.58
C PHE A 103 17.76 20.01 17.10
N LEU A 104 18.47 19.13 16.38
CA LEU A 104 18.55 17.69 16.65
C LEU A 104 19.72 17.31 17.58
N GLY A 105 20.66 18.22 17.79
CA GLY A 105 21.96 17.95 18.40
C GLY A 105 22.88 17.13 17.48
N ASP A 106 24.16 17.04 17.83
CA ASP A 106 25.16 16.30 17.05
C ASP A 106 24.81 14.81 16.90
N ALA A 107 24.35 14.18 17.98
CA ALA A 107 23.98 12.77 17.97
C ALA A 107 22.75 12.49 17.08
N GLY A 108 21.73 13.35 17.14
CA GLY A 108 20.54 13.23 16.30
C GLY A 108 20.88 13.42 14.83
N LEU A 109 21.67 14.46 14.51
CA LEU A 109 22.13 14.70 13.14
C LEU A 109 22.98 13.55 12.60
N ALA A 110 23.89 12.99 13.41
CA ALA A 110 24.72 11.85 13.00
C ALA A 110 23.86 10.62 12.65
N LYS A 111 22.83 10.30 13.46
CA LYS A 111 21.87 9.24 13.14
C LYS A 111 21.14 9.50 11.82
N LEU A 112 20.64 10.73 11.64
CA LEU A 112 19.92 11.10 10.42
C LEU A 112 20.83 11.02 9.17
N ARG A 113 22.08 11.47 9.29
CA ARG A 113 23.08 11.38 8.22
C ARG A 113 23.42 9.95 7.85
N ASN A 114 23.39 9.01 8.79
CA ASN A 114 23.66 7.59 8.52
C ASN A 114 22.44 6.80 8.05
N ALA A 115 21.24 7.40 8.06
CA ALA A 115 20.00 6.70 7.77
C ALA A 115 19.85 6.31 6.29
N PHE A 116 19.27 5.13 6.07
CA PHE A 116 18.80 4.65 4.78
C PHE A 116 17.27 4.66 4.71
N ILE A 117 16.74 5.50 3.81
CA ILE A 117 15.29 5.67 3.63
C ILE A 117 14.85 5.16 2.26
N ILE A 118 13.72 4.46 2.24
CA ILE A 118 13.04 4.08 0.99
C ILE A 118 11.82 4.97 0.80
N VAL A 119 11.67 5.58 -0.38
CA VAL A 119 10.47 6.33 -0.78
C VAL A 119 9.80 5.60 -1.94
N VAL A 120 8.58 5.11 -1.71
CA VAL A 120 7.77 4.41 -2.70
C VAL A 120 6.68 5.33 -3.23
N GLY A 121 6.75 5.65 -4.51
CA GLY A 121 5.96 6.70 -5.16
C GLY A 121 6.66 8.06 -5.10
N CYS A 122 7.06 8.59 -6.24
CA CYS A 122 7.76 9.87 -6.42
C CYS A 122 6.83 10.96 -6.97
N GLY A 123 5.52 10.87 -6.69
CA GLY A 123 4.53 11.88 -7.06
C GLY A 123 4.58 13.14 -6.19
N GLY A 124 3.44 13.85 -6.05
CA GLY A 124 3.40 15.11 -5.30
C GLY A 124 3.68 14.99 -3.79
N VAL A 125 3.51 13.80 -3.20
CA VAL A 125 3.87 13.58 -1.78
C VAL A 125 5.32 13.15 -1.66
N GLY A 126 5.69 12.04 -2.32
CA GLY A 126 7.02 11.45 -2.17
C GLY A 126 8.16 12.33 -2.70
N SER A 127 7.93 13.14 -3.74
CA SER A 127 8.94 14.10 -4.20
C SER A 127 9.26 15.16 -3.15
N HIS A 128 8.24 15.69 -2.45
CA HIS A 128 8.43 16.65 -1.35
C HIS A 128 9.06 16.00 -0.12
N ALA A 129 8.67 14.76 0.21
CA ALA A 129 9.29 14.00 1.30
C ALA A 129 10.78 13.75 1.02
N CYS A 130 11.13 13.25 -0.16
CA CYS A 130 12.51 13.01 -0.59
C CYS A 130 13.37 14.28 -0.56
N ALA A 131 12.85 15.38 -1.14
CA ALA A 131 13.56 16.66 -1.15
C ALA A 131 13.84 17.17 0.27
N THR A 132 12.86 17.04 1.17
CA THR A 132 12.99 17.49 2.57
C THR A 132 13.96 16.62 3.35
N LEU A 133 13.89 15.30 3.21
CA LEU A 133 14.81 14.36 3.86
C LEU A 133 16.26 14.59 3.43
N SER A 134 16.50 14.72 2.13
CA SER A 134 17.84 14.96 1.57
C SER A 134 18.42 16.27 2.11
N ARG A 135 17.63 17.36 2.04
CA ARG A 135 17.99 18.67 2.61
C ARG A 135 18.16 18.67 4.13
N SER A 136 17.59 17.68 4.83
CA SER A 136 17.72 17.53 6.28
C SER A 136 18.98 16.76 6.70
N GLY A 137 19.70 16.16 5.74
CA GLY A 137 20.97 15.48 5.96
C GLY A 137 20.95 13.99 5.67
N VAL A 138 19.80 13.39 5.29
CA VAL A 138 19.74 11.97 4.91
C VAL A 138 20.70 11.69 3.75
N SER A 139 21.57 10.69 3.92
CA SER A 139 22.62 10.39 2.93
C SER A 139 22.30 9.23 2.01
N LYS A 140 21.36 8.33 2.34
CA LYS A 140 21.00 7.19 1.49
C LYS A 140 19.50 7.16 1.27
N VAL A 141 19.09 7.28 0.01
CA VAL A 141 17.68 7.27 -0.38
C VAL A 141 17.48 6.31 -1.55
N ARG A 142 16.61 5.31 -1.37
CA ARG A 142 16.10 4.51 -2.49
C ARG A 142 14.78 5.10 -2.97
N LEU A 143 14.68 5.36 -4.27
CA LEU A 143 13.48 5.90 -4.92
C LEU A 143 12.85 4.83 -5.79
N ILE A 144 11.57 4.54 -5.54
CA ILE A 144 10.82 3.51 -6.24
C ILE A 144 9.62 4.17 -6.92
N ASP A 145 9.65 4.29 -8.23
CA ASP A 145 8.53 4.76 -9.05
C ASP A 145 8.76 4.32 -10.49
N PHE A 146 7.72 3.90 -11.19
CA PHE A 146 7.77 3.53 -12.61
C PHE A 146 7.32 4.68 -13.53
N ASP A 147 6.71 5.73 -12.98
CA ASP A 147 6.14 6.82 -13.74
C ASP A 147 7.19 7.80 -14.27
N GLN A 148 6.78 8.47 -15.34
CA GLN A 148 7.45 9.65 -15.88
C GLN A 148 6.78 10.95 -15.41
N VAL A 149 7.51 12.05 -15.47
CA VAL A 149 6.98 13.40 -15.23
C VAL A 149 6.05 13.75 -16.39
N THR A 150 4.83 14.15 -16.04
CA THR A 150 3.84 14.67 -17.00
C THR A 150 3.67 16.18 -16.84
N LEU A 151 3.08 16.86 -17.83
CA LEU A 151 2.70 18.27 -17.68
C LEU A 151 1.81 18.50 -16.44
N SER A 152 0.87 17.59 -16.20
CA SER A 152 0.00 17.64 -15.02
C SER A 152 0.72 17.36 -13.71
N SER A 153 1.96 16.83 -13.73
CA SER A 153 2.77 16.65 -12.52
C SER A 153 3.35 17.96 -12.00
N LEU A 154 3.56 18.95 -12.88
CA LEU A 154 4.26 20.20 -12.57
C LEU A 154 3.51 21.09 -11.56
N ASN A 155 2.22 20.88 -11.36
CA ASN A 155 1.46 21.63 -10.36
C ASN A 155 1.77 21.23 -8.91
N ARG A 156 2.44 20.08 -8.69
CA ARG A 156 2.61 19.48 -7.35
C ARG A 156 3.88 18.68 -7.12
N HIS A 157 4.69 18.41 -8.15
CA HIS A 157 5.96 17.70 -7.97
C HIS A 157 7.05 18.66 -7.49
N ALA A 158 7.83 18.26 -6.48
CA ALA A 158 8.69 19.17 -5.72
C ALA A 158 9.79 19.85 -6.55
N VAL A 159 10.35 19.14 -7.53
CA VAL A 159 11.57 19.58 -8.25
C VAL A 159 11.44 19.52 -9.78
N ALA A 160 10.30 19.07 -10.30
CA ALA A 160 10.16 18.86 -11.74
C ALA A 160 9.90 20.19 -12.45
N THR A 161 10.51 20.34 -13.62
CA THR A 161 10.38 21.51 -14.49
C THR A 161 9.80 21.11 -15.85
N LEU A 162 9.50 22.08 -16.72
CA LEU A 162 9.04 21.80 -18.08
C LEU A 162 10.03 20.91 -18.87
N ALA A 163 11.33 21.06 -18.62
CA ALA A 163 12.38 20.26 -19.25
C ALA A 163 12.42 18.80 -18.76
N ASP A 164 11.74 18.49 -17.64
CA ASP A 164 11.69 17.15 -17.08
C ASP A 164 10.53 16.31 -17.65
N VAL A 165 9.60 16.91 -18.40
CA VAL A 165 8.43 16.20 -18.93
C VAL A 165 8.87 15.07 -19.86
N GLY A 166 8.36 13.85 -19.60
CA GLY A 166 8.76 12.62 -20.28
C GLY A 166 9.93 11.88 -19.65
N LEU A 167 10.57 12.44 -18.62
CA LEU A 167 11.65 11.76 -17.89
C LEU A 167 11.11 10.97 -16.70
N PRO A 168 11.73 9.85 -16.31
CA PRO A 168 11.43 9.15 -15.06
C PRO A 168 11.46 10.08 -13.83
N LYS A 169 10.43 10.02 -12.98
CA LYS A 169 10.35 10.86 -11.77
C LYS A 169 11.52 10.63 -10.82
N VAL A 170 11.96 9.38 -10.69
CA VAL A 170 13.13 9.00 -9.86
C VAL A 170 14.41 9.68 -10.32
N GLN A 171 14.62 9.81 -11.64
CA GLN A 171 15.77 10.51 -12.21
C GLN A 171 15.68 12.02 -12.03
N CYS A 172 14.48 12.59 -12.20
CA CYS A 172 14.23 14.01 -11.96
C CYS A 172 14.63 14.40 -10.52
N LEU A 173 14.24 13.59 -9.53
CA LEU A 173 14.63 13.79 -8.13
C LEU A 173 16.14 13.71 -7.93
N GLN A 174 16.79 12.64 -8.41
CA GLN A 174 18.24 12.48 -8.28
C GLN A 174 18.98 13.67 -8.90
N ARG A 175 18.67 14.02 -10.15
CA ARG A 175 19.34 15.08 -10.90
C ARG A 175 19.28 16.41 -10.15
N ARG A 176 18.08 16.81 -9.71
CA ARG A 176 17.86 18.09 -9.03
C ARG A 176 18.38 18.11 -7.60
N LEU A 177 18.32 16.98 -6.88
CA LEU A 177 18.80 16.93 -5.50
C LEU A 177 20.31 16.76 -5.40
N CYS A 178 20.98 16.12 -6.36
CA CYS A 178 22.46 16.09 -6.41
C CYS A 178 23.07 17.51 -6.46
N ALA A 179 22.39 18.46 -7.11
CA ALA A 179 22.81 19.87 -7.14
C ALA A 179 22.68 20.58 -5.78
N VAL A 180 21.87 20.05 -4.87
CA VAL A 180 21.54 20.68 -3.58
C VAL A 180 22.22 19.96 -2.42
N THR A 181 22.22 18.63 -2.46
CA THR A 181 22.71 17.72 -1.42
C THR A 181 23.67 16.72 -2.07
N PRO A 182 24.87 17.16 -2.48
CA PRO A 182 25.81 16.32 -3.24
C PRO A 182 26.25 15.07 -2.46
N TRP A 183 26.16 15.08 -1.13
CA TRP A 183 26.47 13.94 -0.28
C TRP A 183 25.41 12.81 -0.31
N THR A 184 24.20 13.07 -0.79
CA THR A 184 23.12 12.08 -0.81
C THR A 184 23.31 11.10 -1.96
N LYS A 185 23.35 9.80 -1.64
CA LYS A 185 23.39 8.66 -2.55
C LYS A 185 21.96 8.21 -2.86
N PHE A 186 21.64 8.13 -4.14
CA PHE A 186 20.33 7.71 -4.62
C PHE A 186 20.40 6.34 -5.31
N ASP A 187 19.58 5.39 -4.87
CA ASP A 187 19.31 4.12 -5.57
C ASP A 187 17.97 4.25 -6.30
N LEU A 188 17.99 4.17 -7.64
CA LEU A 188 16.80 4.38 -8.47
C LEU A 188 16.22 3.05 -8.93
N ARG A 189 14.98 2.75 -8.52
CA ARG A 189 14.22 1.57 -8.92
C ARG A 189 13.04 1.99 -9.81
N LEU A 190 13.21 1.88 -11.12
CA LEU A 190 12.19 2.20 -12.13
C LEU A 190 11.19 1.04 -12.27
N GLN A 191 10.38 0.81 -11.23
CA GLN A 191 9.48 -0.35 -11.17
C GLN A 191 8.22 -0.04 -10.37
N LYS A 192 7.09 -0.64 -10.77
CA LYS A 192 5.84 -0.61 -10.00
C LYS A 192 6.03 -1.51 -8.78
N PHE A 193 5.63 -1.02 -7.62
CA PHE A 193 5.62 -1.86 -6.43
C PHE A 193 4.43 -2.83 -6.48
N ASP A 194 4.73 -4.10 -6.27
CA ASP A 194 3.77 -5.15 -5.95
C ASP A 194 4.41 -6.15 -4.97
N GLY A 195 3.59 -7.01 -4.37
CA GLY A 195 4.02 -7.99 -3.38
C GLY A 195 5.08 -8.99 -3.88
N THR A 196 5.20 -9.23 -5.19
CA THR A 196 6.15 -10.21 -5.75
C THR A 196 7.58 -9.69 -5.80
N VAL A 197 7.75 -8.37 -5.79
CA VAL A 197 9.06 -7.69 -5.90
C VAL A 197 9.48 -7.03 -4.59
N ALA A 198 8.68 -7.20 -3.52
CA ALA A 198 8.89 -6.55 -2.23
C ALA A 198 10.26 -6.86 -1.61
N ASP A 199 10.72 -8.11 -1.67
CA ASP A 199 12.02 -8.54 -1.11
C ASP A 199 13.22 -7.83 -1.75
N ASP A 200 13.18 -7.61 -3.08
CA ASP A 200 14.23 -6.88 -3.78
C ASP A 200 14.13 -5.38 -3.50
N LEU A 201 12.93 -4.82 -3.68
CA LEU A 201 12.70 -3.39 -3.60
C LEU A 201 12.90 -2.82 -2.20
N LEU A 202 12.47 -3.55 -1.17
CA LEU A 202 12.58 -3.17 0.24
C LEU A 202 13.77 -3.81 0.95
N GLY A 203 14.61 -4.53 0.20
CA GLY A 203 15.82 -5.16 0.70
C GLY A 203 16.89 -4.16 1.12
N ASN A 204 18.02 -4.70 1.58
CA ASN A 204 19.12 -3.91 2.09
C ASN A 204 19.72 -2.97 1.01
N TRP A 205 20.35 -1.89 1.48
CA TRP A 205 21.23 -1.08 0.66
C TRP A 205 22.40 -1.93 0.16
N GLU A 206 22.64 -1.89 -1.14
CA GLU A 206 23.76 -2.59 -1.77
C GLU A 206 25.07 -1.84 -1.45
N GLY A 207 25.89 -2.43 -0.57
CA GLY A 207 27.16 -1.87 -0.13
C GLY A 207 27.96 -2.88 0.70
N PRO A 208 29.22 -2.55 1.07
CA PRO A 208 30.15 -3.52 1.68
C PRO A 208 29.63 -4.21 2.94
N GLU A 209 28.85 -3.50 3.75
CA GLU A 209 28.31 -4.01 5.01
C GLU A 209 26.83 -4.41 4.92
N GLY A 210 26.13 -4.00 3.85
CA GLY A 210 24.68 -4.05 3.77
C GLY A 210 24.00 -3.19 4.85
N GLN A 211 22.94 -2.46 4.51
CA GLN A 211 22.18 -1.71 5.51
C GLN A 211 20.68 -1.96 5.33
N ARG A 212 20.02 -2.42 6.38
CA ARG A 212 18.56 -2.54 6.40
C ARG A 212 17.92 -1.14 6.35
N PRO A 213 16.76 -0.95 5.69
CA PRO A 213 16.06 0.33 5.73
C PRO A 213 15.76 0.77 7.16
N ASP A 214 16.12 2.01 7.48
CA ASP A 214 15.75 2.65 8.74
C ASP A 214 14.28 3.11 8.72
N PHE A 215 13.78 3.45 7.53
CA PHE A 215 12.38 3.83 7.33
C PHE A 215 11.90 3.67 5.88
N VAL A 216 10.61 3.39 5.72
CA VAL A 216 9.90 3.37 4.43
C VAL A 216 8.83 4.46 4.43
N ILE A 217 8.80 5.29 3.39
CA ILE A 217 7.72 6.25 3.13
C ILE A 217 6.89 5.72 1.98
N ASP A 218 5.62 5.44 2.26
CA ASP A 218 4.63 5.08 1.26
C ASP A 218 3.87 6.33 0.79
N ALA A 219 4.07 6.67 -0.49
CA ALA A 219 3.37 7.71 -1.23
C ALA A 219 2.68 7.15 -2.48
N ILE A 220 2.34 5.85 -2.49
CA ILE A 220 1.56 5.18 -3.54
C ILE A 220 0.13 5.71 -3.52
N ASP A 221 -0.52 5.80 -4.68
CA ASP A 221 -1.93 6.20 -4.78
C ASP A 221 -2.88 5.06 -5.19
N ASN A 222 -2.37 3.96 -5.76
CA ASN A 222 -3.10 2.73 -5.97
C ASN A 222 -3.34 1.99 -4.64
N ILE A 223 -4.56 1.51 -4.41
CA ILE A 223 -4.96 0.94 -3.11
C ILE A 223 -4.32 -0.44 -2.90
N GLU A 224 -4.29 -1.27 -3.94
CA GLU A 224 -3.78 -2.65 -3.92
C GLU A 224 -2.28 -2.66 -3.61
N SER A 225 -1.47 -1.98 -4.41
CA SER A 225 -0.02 -1.85 -4.19
C SER A 225 0.30 -1.23 -2.82
N LYS A 226 -0.52 -0.26 -2.37
CA LYS A 226 -0.39 0.34 -1.04
C LYS A 226 -0.63 -0.69 0.08
N VAL A 227 -1.70 -1.46 -0.02
CA VAL A 227 -2.03 -2.49 0.98
C VAL A 227 -0.95 -3.56 1.03
N GLU A 228 -0.44 -4.00 -0.12
CA GLU A 228 0.66 -4.96 -0.22
C GLU A 228 1.95 -4.42 0.45
N LEU A 229 2.33 -3.17 0.17
CA LEU A 229 3.48 -2.53 0.79
C LEU A 229 3.34 -2.45 2.31
N LEU A 230 2.19 -1.97 2.79
CA LEU A 230 1.95 -1.78 4.21
C LEU A 230 1.87 -3.12 4.96
N LYS A 231 1.27 -4.15 4.35
CA LYS A 231 1.23 -5.50 4.90
C LYS A 231 2.64 -6.09 4.99
N TYR A 232 3.42 -5.98 3.91
CA TYR A 232 4.80 -6.48 3.88
C TYR A 232 5.65 -5.82 4.97
N CYS A 233 5.61 -4.48 5.08
CA CYS A 233 6.35 -3.75 6.10
C CYS A 233 5.93 -4.15 7.52
N HIS A 234 4.62 -4.32 7.76
CA HIS A 234 4.10 -4.77 9.04
C HIS A 234 4.60 -6.16 9.40
N ASP A 235 4.50 -7.12 8.48
CA ASP A 235 4.89 -8.52 8.71
C ASP A 235 6.40 -8.69 8.96
N HIS A 236 7.22 -7.90 8.28
CA HIS A 236 8.68 -7.94 8.39
C HIS A 236 9.23 -6.96 9.44
N GLY A 237 8.37 -6.25 10.16
CA GLY A 237 8.77 -5.24 11.15
C GLY A 237 9.67 -4.14 10.55
N LEU A 238 9.39 -3.70 9.33
CA LEU A 238 10.03 -2.55 8.70
C LEU A 238 9.30 -1.27 9.12
N PRO A 239 9.99 -0.27 9.71
CA PRO A 239 9.37 1.00 10.06
C PRO A 239 8.81 1.69 8.81
N VAL A 240 7.51 2.01 8.83
CA VAL A 240 6.81 2.60 7.69
C VAL A 240 5.89 3.73 8.11
N ILE A 241 5.77 4.76 7.27
CA ILE A 241 4.71 5.77 7.35
C ILE A 241 4.03 5.89 6.00
N SER A 242 2.71 5.97 5.99
CA SER A 242 1.92 6.04 4.76
C SER A 242 1.18 7.36 4.60
N ALA A 243 1.28 7.97 3.44
CA ALA A 243 0.44 9.08 3.05
C ALA A 243 -0.89 8.59 2.47
N MET A 244 -1.98 9.14 3.02
CA MET A 244 -3.35 8.87 2.57
C MET A 244 -3.77 9.90 1.49
N GLY A 245 -5.07 10.17 1.35
CA GLY A 245 -5.62 10.98 0.27
C GLY A 245 -5.37 12.48 0.46
N ALA A 246 -4.33 13.00 -0.22
CA ALA A 246 -4.08 14.45 -0.29
C ALA A 246 -4.95 15.18 -1.33
N GLY A 247 -5.62 14.45 -2.23
CA GLY A 247 -6.49 15.02 -3.26
C GLY A 247 -7.80 15.56 -2.68
N THR A 248 -8.43 16.51 -3.38
CA THR A 248 -9.68 17.18 -2.97
C THR A 248 -9.68 17.87 -1.61
N LYS A 249 -8.49 18.04 -1.01
CA LYS A 249 -8.29 18.79 0.23
C LYS A 249 -7.74 20.20 -0.07
N SER A 250 -7.94 21.12 0.85
CA SER A 250 -7.45 22.50 0.76
C SER A 250 -6.92 23.08 2.08
N ASP A 251 -7.25 22.46 3.21
CA ASP A 251 -6.89 22.97 4.54
C ASP A 251 -5.66 22.22 5.12
N PRO A 252 -4.46 22.84 5.09
CA PRO A 252 -3.25 22.20 5.61
C PRO A 252 -3.26 22.06 7.14
N THR A 253 -4.07 22.86 7.85
CA THR A 253 -4.15 22.81 9.33
C THR A 253 -4.87 21.55 9.84
N ARG A 254 -5.54 20.83 8.94
CA ARG A 254 -6.25 19.58 9.24
C ARG A 254 -5.46 18.32 8.93
N VAL A 255 -4.21 18.46 8.49
CA VAL A 255 -3.30 17.34 8.25
C VAL A 255 -2.71 16.91 9.58
N MET A 256 -2.76 15.61 9.86
CA MET A 256 -2.22 15.03 11.07
C MET A 256 -1.62 13.65 10.85
N VAL A 257 -0.84 13.19 11.82
CA VAL A 257 -0.33 11.82 11.90
C VAL A 257 -1.15 11.06 12.92
N GLY A 258 -1.61 9.87 12.57
CA GLY A 258 -2.28 8.95 13.48
C GLY A 258 -2.11 7.51 13.03
N ASP A 259 -2.54 6.56 13.84
CA ASP A 259 -2.57 5.15 13.44
C ASP A 259 -3.60 4.92 12.32
N ILE A 260 -3.30 4.01 11.38
CA ILE A 260 -4.21 3.64 10.30
C ILE A 260 -5.57 3.21 10.86
N GLY A 261 -5.62 2.48 11.98
CA GLY A 261 -6.85 2.05 12.64
C GLY A 261 -7.72 3.20 13.14
N ALA A 262 -7.11 4.34 13.47
CA ALA A 262 -7.78 5.52 14.01
C ALA A 262 -8.16 6.58 12.94
N SER A 263 -7.74 6.40 11.69
CA SER A 263 -7.93 7.40 10.63
C SER A 263 -9.41 7.65 10.25
N PHE A 264 -9.74 8.86 9.78
CA PHE A 264 -11.10 9.23 9.37
C PHE A 264 -11.15 10.42 8.41
N GLU A 265 -12.33 10.65 7.81
CA GLU A 265 -12.59 11.69 6.78
C GLU A 265 -11.67 11.62 5.54
N ASP A 266 -11.11 10.43 5.29
CA ASP A 266 -10.22 10.17 4.15
C ASP A 266 -10.65 8.87 3.43
N GLY A 267 -11.00 8.99 2.15
CA GLY A 267 -11.49 7.88 1.34
C GLY A 267 -10.42 6.84 1.04
N LEU A 268 -9.19 7.26 0.75
CA LEU A 268 -8.05 6.36 0.52
C LEU A 268 -7.73 5.64 1.83
N SER A 269 -7.69 6.38 2.94
CA SER A 269 -7.43 5.78 4.25
C SER A 269 -8.49 4.77 4.65
N ARG A 270 -9.78 5.05 4.41
CA ARG A 270 -10.86 4.08 4.67
C ARG A 270 -10.69 2.81 3.83
N ALA A 271 -10.40 2.95 2.54
CA ALA A 271 -10.25 1.81 1.64
C ALA A 271 -9.03 0.94 2.02
N THR A 272 -7.89 1.57 2.26
CA THR A 272 -6.65 0.91 2.68
C THR A 272 -6.83 0.24 4.04
N ARG A 273 -7.38 0.94 5.04
CA ARG A 273 -7.65 0.38 6.37
C ARG A 273 -8.57 -0.82 6.32
N ARG A 274 -9.66 -0.76 5.55
CA ARG A 274 -10.60 -1.89 5.41
C ARG A 274 -9.89 -3.13 4.86
N LYS A 275 -9.09 -2.98 3.80
CA LYS A 275 -8.32 -4.10 3.23
C LYS A 275 -7.24 -4.63 4.18
N LEU A 276 -6.51 -3.74 4.86
CA LEU A 276 -5.52 -4.14 5.87
C LEU A 276 -6.14 -4.91 7.03
N LYS A 277 -7.29 -4.45 7.54
CA LYS A 277 -8.03 -5.16 8.58
C LYS A 277 -8.41 -6.55 8.11
N LEU A 278 -8.94 -6.70 6.89
CA LEU A 278 -9.22 -8.03 6.32
C LEU A 278 -7.98 -8.94 6.22
N LEU A 279 -6.76 -8.39 6.27
CA LEU A 279 -5.50 -9.14 6.29
C LEU A 279 -4.90 -9.27 7.70
N GLY A 280 -5.66 -8.94 8.76
CA GLY A 280 -5.23 -9.03 10.16
C GLY A 280 -4.51 -7.79 10.71
N VAL A 281 -4.29 -6.75 9.90
CA VAL A 281 -3.58 -5.54 10.31
C VAL A 281 -4.58 -4.47 10.73
N THR A 282 -4.72 -4.29 12.05
CA THR A 282 -5.70 -3.36 12.64
C THR A 282 -5.09 -2.06 13.16
N SER A 283 -3.81 -2.08 13.52
CA SER A 283 -3.05 -0.95 14.07
C SER A 283 -1.54 -1.18 13.87
N GLY A 284 -0.71 -0.22 14.28
CA GLY A 284 0.75 -0.29 14.24
C GLY A 284 1.36 0.40 13.02
N ILE A 285 0.55 1.04 12.16
CA ILE A 285 1.02 1.74 10.96
C ILE A 285 0.66 3.22 11.07
N PRO A 286 1.64 4.12 11.29
CA PRO A 286 1.38 5.55 11.28
C PRO A 286 1.04 6.02 9.86
N VAL A 287 0.04 6.89 9.76
CA VAL A 287 -0.43 7.46 8.50
C VAL A 287 -0.61 8.96 8.59
N VAL A 288 -0.28 9.65 7.50
CA VAL A 288 -0.57 11.06 7.29
C VAL A 288 -1.90 11.18 6.57
N TYR A 289 -2.86 11.87 7.16
CA TYR A 289 -4.19 12.07 6.59
C TYR A 289 -4.79 13.40 6.99
N SER A 290 -5.88 13.79 6.33
CA SER A 290 -6.59 15.05 6.62
C SER A 290 -7.99 14.81 7.16
N THR A 291 -8.31 15.47 8.27
CA THR A 291 -9.65 15.50 8.89
C THR A 291 -10.61 16.49 8.21
N GLU A 292 -10.21 17.11 7.10
CA GLU A 292 -11.07 17.97 6.29
C GLU A 292 -12.21 17.16 5.69
N LYS A 293 -13.45 17.57 5.99
CA LYS A 293 -14.64 16.93 5.47
C LYS A 293 -14.85 17.31 4.01
N MET A 294 -15.21 16.30 3.22
CA MET A 294 -15.75 16.49 1.88
C MET A 294 -17.18 17.03 2.01
N GLY A 295 -17.54 18.05 1.23
CA GLY A 295 -18.85 18.70 1.36
C GLY A 295 -19.24 19.53 0.15
N GLU A 296 -20.45 20.07 0.18
CA GLU A 296 -20.99 20.94 -0.87
C GLU A 296 -20.08 22.15 -1.11
N GLY A 297 -19.81 22.47 -2.37
CA GLY A 297 -18.87 23.54 -2.76
C GLY A 297 -17.38 23.18 -2.67
N LYS A 298 -17.00 21.97 -2.24
CA LYS A 298 -15.61 21.47 -2.28
C LYS A 298 -15.34 20.70 -3.57
N ALA A 299 -14.06 20.64 -3.95
CA ALA A 299 -13.62 19.85 -5.09
C ALA A 299 -14.02 18.38 -4.91
N ALA A 300 -14.62 17.79 -5.94
CA ALA A 300 -15.05 16.40 -5.94
C ALA A 300 -14.41 15.66 -7.12
N LEU A 301 -14.55 14.33 -7.08
CA LEU A 301 -14.11 13.46 -8.15
C LEU A 301 -14.86 13.82 -9.43
N LEU A 302 -14.14 14.15 -10.51
CA LEU A 302 -14.78 14.63 -11.74
C LEU A 302 -15.58 13.51 -12.41
N PRO A 303 -16.77 13.82 -12.98
CA PRO A 303 -17.53 12.85 -13.75
C PRO A 303 -16.75 12.43 -15.00
N LEU A 304 -16.94 11.19 -15.43
CA LEU A 304 -16.37 10.70 -16.68
C LEU A 304 -17.05 11.38 -17.88
N PRO A 305 -16.31 11.67 -18.96
CA PRO A 305 -16.92 12.06 -20.22
C PRO A 305 -17.90 10.99 -20.73
N GLU A 306 -19.05 11.40 -21.27
CA GLU A 306 -20.11 10.48 -21.76
C GLU A 306 -19.61 9.48 -22.83
N GLU A 307 -18.56 9.83 -23.56
CA GLU A 307 -17.93 8.97 -24.57
C GLU A 307 -17.18 7.76 -23.97
N GLU A 308 -16.72 7.84 -22.73
CA GLU A 308 -16.08 6.70 -22.05
C GLU A 308 -17.10 5.74 -21.45
N PHE A 309 -18.28 6.25 -21.04
CA PHE A 309 -19.41 5.40 -20.63
C PHE A 309 -19.92 4.50 -21.77
N LYS A 310 -19.77 4.93 -23.03
CA LYS A 310 -20.19 4.15 -24.21
C LYS A 310 -19.27 2.97 -24.53
N LYS A 311 -18.06 2.90 -23.96
CA LYS A 311 -17.07 1.84 -24.24
C LYS A 311 -17.22 0.56 -23.41
N GLY A 312 -18.24 0.49 -22.54
CA GLY A 312 -18.54 -0.70 -21.74
C GLY A 312 -18.43 -0.45 -20.23
N ASP A 313 -18.54 -1.52 -19.45
CA ASP A 313 -18.47 -1.46 -17.99
C ASP A 313 -17.09 -0.94 -17.58
N VAL A 314 -17.06 0.22 -16.92
CA VAL A 314 -15.84 1.01 -16.71
C VAL A 314 -15.05 0.45 -15.52
N GLY A 315 -14.52 -0.76 -15.71
CA GLY A 315 -13.30 -1.22 -15.06
C GLY A 315 -12.12 -0.84 -15.95
N ASP A 316 -11.28 0.08 -15.48
CA ASP A 316 -9.89 0.24 -15.89
C ASP A 316 -9.59 0.40 -17.39
N LEU A 317 -10.23 1.34 -18.08
CA LEU A 317 -9.77 1.80 -19.41
C LEU A 317 -8.75 2.92 -19.29
N GLY A 318 -7.57 2.55 -18.80
CA GLY A 318 -6.33 3.24 -19.05
C GLY A 318 -5.65 2.76 -20.35
N ALA A 319 -4.59 3.44 -20.79
CA ALA A 319 -3.69 2.90 -21.83
C ALA A 319 -3.00 1.57 -21.38
N LEU A 320 -3.11 1.25 -20.09
CA LEU A 320 -2.80 -0.01 -19.44
C LEU A 320 -3.98 -0.40 -18.53
N PRO A 321 -4.26 -1.70 -18.31
CA PRO A 321 -5.12 -2.13 -17.21
C PRO A 321 -4.58 -1.52 -15.90
N ASP A 322 -5.46 -0.96 -15.06
CA ASP A 322 -5.21 -0.20 -13.81
C ASP A 322 -5.01 1.33 -13.92
N PHE A 323 -5.07 1.96 -15.10
CA PHE A 323 -4.94 3.43 -15.17
C PHE A 323 -6.29 4.14 -14.90
N ARG A 324 -6.28 5.14 -14.00
CA ARG A 324 -7.49 5.85 -13.56
C ARG A 324 -8.21 6.57 -14.70
N VAL A 325 -9.45 6.16 -14.94
CA VAL A 325 -10.40 6.83 -15.85
C VAL A 325 -10.94 8.14 -15.23
N ARG A 326 -10.97 8.26 -13.89
CA ARG A 326 -11.46 9.45 -13.17
C ARG A 326 -10.33 10.29 -12.57
N ILE A 327 -10.29 11.57 -12.92
CA ILE A 327 -9.30 12.53 -12.41
C ILE A 327 -9.79 13.08 -11.06
N LEU A 328 -8.99 12.87 -10.01
CA LEU A 328 -9.18 13.51 -8.71
C LEU A 328 -8.50 14.89 -8.73
N PRO A 329 -9.22 16.00 -8.51
CA PRO A 329 -8.60 17.32 -8.43
C PRO A 329 -7.61 17.40 -7.26
N VAL A 330 -6.43 17.99 -7.51
CA VAL A 330 -5.37 18.15 -6.51
C VAL A 330 -4.87 19.57 -6.48
N LEU A 331 -4.96 20.21 -5.31
CA LEU A 331 -4.28 21.47 -5.02
C LEU A 331 -2.85 21.15 -4.55
N GLY A 332 -1.83 21.65 -5.24
CA GLY A 332 -0.43 21.26 -5.04
C GLY A 332 0.12 21.48 -3.62
N THR A 333 -0.48 22.40 -2.86
CA THR A 333 -0.11 22.65 -1.46
C THR A 333 -0.35 21.42 -0.57
N MET A 334 -1.41 20.64 -0.82
CA MET A 334 -1.77 19.53 0.06
C MET A 334 -0.80 18.34 -0.05
N PRO A 335 -0.45 17.82 -1.24
CA PRO A 335 0.58 16.79 -1.36
C PRO A 335 1.93 17.22 -0.75
N ALA A 336 2.33 18.49 -0.93
CA ALA A 336 3.55 19.01 -0.35
C ALA A 336 3.53 18.96 1.18
N VAL A 337 2.44 19.43 1.80
CA VAL A 337 2.26 19.37 3.27
C VAL A 337 2.25 17.93 3.77
N PHE A 338 1.59 17.00 3.07
CA PHE A 338 1.64 15.57 3.41
C PHE A 338 3.09 15.04 3.35
N GLY A 339 3.84 15.42 2.32
CA GLY A 339 5.26 15.05 2.17
C GLY A 339 6.12 15.61 3.29
N TYR A 340 5.91 16.86 3.70
CA TYR A 340 6.61 17.48 4.83
C TYR A 340 6.27 16.81 6.16
N VAL A 341 5.00 16.49 6.41
CA VAL A 341 4.58 15.78 7.63
C VAL A 341 5.19 14.38 7.68
N ALA A 342 5.20 13.65 6.56
CA ALA A 342 5.83 12.33 6.48
C ALA A 342 7.35 12.41 6.72
N ALA A 343 8.05 13.34 6.06
CA ALA A 343 9.49 13.54 6.26
C ALA A 343 9.81 13.94 7.71
N ASN A 344 9.03 14.85 8.30
CA ASN A 344 9.20 15.25 9.69
C ASN A 344 9.03 14.07 10.65
N HIS A 345 8.01 13.23 10.45
CA HIS A 345 7.84 12.01 11.25
C HIS A 345 9.07 11.11 11.19
N VAL A 346 9.60 10.87 9.99
CA VAL A 346 10.79 10.03 9.79
C VAL A 346 12.02 10.63 10.47
N ILE A 347 12.28 11.93 10.30
CA ILE A 347 13.42 12.63 10.92
C ILE A 347 13.37 12.50 12.43
N LEU A 348 12.23 12.81 13.05
CA LEU A 348 12.08 12.77 14.51
C LEU A 348 12.14 11.33 15.05
N LYS A 349 11.59 10.33 14.32
CA LYS A 349 11.70 8.91 14.70
C LYS A 349 13.15 8.43 14.71
N ILE A 350 13.91 8.72 13.65
CA ILE A 350 15.30 8.26 13.51
C ILE A 350 16.22 8.93 14.54
N THR A 351 16.02 10.23 14.75
CA THR A 351 16.84 10.98 15.72
C THR A 351 16.48 10.65 17.16
N GLY A 352 15.29 10.10 17.41
CA GLY A 352 14.74 9.84 18.75
C GLY A 352 14.23 11.12 19.42
N TYR A 353 13.89 12.14 18.63
CA TYR A 353 13.33 13.38 19.14
C TYR A 353 11.88 13.14 19.63
N PRO A 354 11.48 13.70 20.79
CA PRO A 354 10.14 13.51 21.34
C PRO A 354 9.02 13.90 20.35
N MET A 355 8.00 13.05 20.24
CA MET A 355 6.84 13.27 19.39
C MET A 355 5.56 12.91 20.13
N ASP A 356 4.74 13.92 20.40
CA ASP A 356 3.42 13.74 20.98
C ASP A 356 2.36 14.18 19.96
N TYR A 357 1.95 13.25 19.08
CA TYR A 357 0.85 13.54 18.17
C TYR A 357 -0.47 13.56 18.91
N GLN A 358 -1.33 14.50 18.52
CA GLN A 358 -2.68 14.55 19.06
C GLN A 358 -3.47 13.32 18.60
N PRO A 359 -4.05 12.54 19.52
CA PRO A 359 -4.84 11.37 19.15
C PRO A 359 -6.05 11.79 18.34
N ALA A 360 -6.23 11.13 17.20
CA ALA A 360 -7.16 11.59 16.18
C ALA A 360 -8.61 11.16 16.39
N LYS A 361 -8.81 10.00 17.01
CA LYS A 361 -10.10 9.53 17.51
C LYS A 361 -9.94 9.11 18.96
N ALA A 362 -10.48 9.87 19.90
CA ALA A 362 -10.63 9.42 21.28
C ALA A 362 -11.84 8.47 21.41
N ARG A 363 -11.79 7.31 20.73
CA ARG A 363 -12.89 6.29 20.74
C ARG A 363 -12.54 5.01 21.49
N ASP A 364 -11.35 4.89 22.05
CA ASP A 364 -10.93 3.67 22.77
C ASP A 364 -11.88 3.35 23.92
N LYS A 365 -12.28 4.38 24.70
CA LYS A 365 -13.30 4.24 25.76
C LYS A 365 -14.66 3.76 25.25
N MET A 366 -15.03 4.14 24.02
CA MET A 366 -16.28 3.67 23.40
C MET A 366 -16.15 2.18 23.04
N TYR A 367 -15.04 1.77 22.45
CA TYR A 367 -14.80 0.37 22.08
C TYR A 367 -14.71 -0.54 23.32
N GLU A 368 -14.02 -0.08 24.38
CA GLU A 368 -13.98 -0.76 25.68
C GLU A 368 -15.37 -0.91 26.30
N ALA A 369 -16.19 0.14 26.24
CA ALA A 369 -17.57 0.09 26.75
C ALA A 369 -18.46 -0.90 25.98
N ILE A 370 -18.31 -0.97 24.66
CA ILE A 370 -19.04 -1.95 23.83
C ILE A 370 -18.54 -3.38 24.12
N LEU A 371 -17.23 -3.58 24.27
CA LEU A 371 -16.66 -4.89 24.64
C LEU A 371 -17.19 -5.36 25.99
N ALA A 372 -17.24 -4.48 26.98
CA ALA A 372 -17.83 -4.78 28.29
C ALA A 372 -19.31 -5.15 28.19
N TYR A 373 -20.07 -4.49 27.29
CA TYR A 373 -21.45 -4.84 27.02
C TYR A 373 -21.60 -6.22 26.36
N VAL A 374 -20.75 -6.55 25.38
CA VAL A 374 -20.71 -7.88 24.74
C VAL A 374 -20.44 -8.97 25.78
N GLN A 375 -19.42 -8.79 26.62
CA GLN A 375 -19.09 -9.70 27.73
C GLN A 375 -20.29 -9.92 28.65
N ALA A 376 -20.92 -8.85 29.15
CA ALA A 376 -22.07 -8.94 30.04
C ALA A 376 -23.32 -9.55 29.36
N SER A 377 -23.50 -9.32 28.06
CA SER A 377 -24.58 -9.95 27.30
C SER A 377 -24.36 -11.43 27.14
N GLU A 378 -23.14 -11.84 26.83
CA GLU A 378 -22.80 -13.25 26.58
C GLU A 378 -22.89 -14.08 27.87
N GLU A 379 -22.49 -13.52 29.02
CA GLU A 379 -22.70 -14.15 30.33
C GLU A 379 -24.17 -14.50 30.59
N LYS A 380 -25.10 -13.61 30.22
CA LYS A 380 -26.54 -13.89 30.37
C LYS A 380 -27.01 -15.03 29.47
N VAL A 381 -26.51 -15.09 28.24
CA VAL A 381 -26.84 -16.16 27.28
C VAL A 381 -26.29 -17.51 27.76
N VAL A 382 -25.02 -17.56 28.16
CA VAL A 382 -24.40 -18.77 28.72
C VAL A 382 -25.16 -19.24 29.95
N ARG A 383 -25.47 -18.33 30.87
CA ARG A 383 -26.23 -18.65 32.08
C ARG A 383 -27.61 -19.24 31.77
N MET A 384 -28.31 -18.72 30.77
CA MET A 384 -29.61 -19.23 30.37
C MET A 384 -29.51 -20.67 29.83
N ILE A 385 -28.55 -20.92 28.94
CA ILE A 385 -28.36 -22.23 28.29
C ILE A 385 -27.86 -23.28 29.30
N GLU A 386 -27.04 -22.89 30.26
CA GLU A 386 -26.44 -23.77 31.28
C GLU A 386 -27.34 -23.98 32.53
N GLY A 387 -28.65 -23.75 32.39
CA GLY A 387 -29.63 -24.03 33.43
C GLY A 387 -29.66 -23.03 34.58
N GLY A 388 -29.23 -21.77 34.35
CA GLY A 388 -29.32 -20.67 35.32
C GLY A 388 -28.19 -20.60 36.35
N ARG A 389 -27.25 -21.53 36.30
CA ARG A 389 -26.12 -21.69 37.22
C ARG A 389 -25.12 -20.52 37.12
N THR A 390 -24.79 -19.89 38.25
CA THR A 390 -23.94 -18.68 38.30
C THR A 390 -22.44 -18.98 38.30
N ASP A 391 -22.04 -20.15 38.79
CA ASP A 391 -20.65 -20.63 38.82
C ASP A 391 -20.07 -20.83 37.42
N VAL A 392 -20.92 -21.08 36.43
CA VAL A 392 -20.52 -21.34 35.04
C VAL A 392 -19.98 -20.07 34.36
N CYS A 393 -20.42 -18.89 34.77
CA CYS A 393 -19.98 -17.62 34.20
C CYS A 393 -18.78 -17.00 34.93
N VAL A 394 -18.40 -17.51 36.10
CA VAL A 394 -17.26 -16.96 36.86
C VAL A 394 -15.97 -17.17 36.06
N GLY A 395 -15.33 -16.06 35.71
CA GLY A 395 -14.11 -16.04 34.91
C GLY A 395 -14.32 -16.27 33.42
N LEU A 396 -15.57 -16.24 32.92
CA LEU A 396 -15.86 -16.34 31.49
C LEU A 396 -15.21 -15.18 30.73
N LYS A 397 -14.52 -15.46 29.63
CA LYS A 397 -14.02 -14.44 28.70
C LYS A 397 -14.67 -14.58 27.34
N VAL A 398 -14.95 -13.46 26.68
CA VAL A 398 -15.28 -13.46 25.24
C VAL A 398 -13.98 -13.36 24.43
N PRO A 399 -13.82 -14.14 23.35
CA PRO A 399 -12.63 -14.09 22.51
C PRO A 399 -12.72 -12.93 21.51
N ILE A 400 -13.03 -11.72 21.98
CA ILE A 400 -13.22 -10.49 21.19
C ILE A 400 -12.35 -9.38 21.79
N THR A 401 -11.65 -8.62 20.95
CA THR A 401 -10.75 -7.52 21.36
C THR A 401 -11.36 -6.13 21.06
N PRO A 402 -10.85 -5.04 21.63
CA PRO A 402 -11.27 -3.69 21.24
C PRO A 402 -11.08 -3.39 19.74
N GLY A 403 -10.04 -3.96 19.11
CA GLY A 403 -9.80 -3.85 17.67
C GLY A 403 -10.90 -4.52 16.83
N ASP A 404 -11.41 -5.66 17.31
CA ASP A 404 -12.53 -6.39 16.71
C ASP A 404 -13.84 -5.57 16.77
N ILE A 405 -14.08 -4.92 17.93
CA ILE A 405 -15.20 -3.98 18.09
C ILE A 405 -15.07 -2.81 17.12
N ALA A 406 -13.88 -2.22 17.00
CA ALA A 406 -13.63 -1.13 16.08
C ALA A 406 -13.85 -1.54 14.62
N PHE A 407 -13.47 -2.77 14.22
CA PHE A 407 -13.75 -3.31 12.90
C PHE A 407 -15.26 -3.46 12.65
N LEU A 408 -15.99 -4.15 13.53
CA LEU A 408 -17.42 -4.39 13.34
C LEU A 408 -18.20 -3.08 13.30
N VAL A 409 -18.01 -2.19 14.28
CA VAL A 409 -18.77 -0.95 14.37
C VAL A 409 -18.43 -0.01 13.22
N GLU A 410 -17.15 0.25 12.95
CA GLU A 410 -16.74 1.31 12.03
C GLU A 410 -16.70 0.84 10.57
N GLU A 411 -16.27 -0.40 10.29
CA GLU A 411 -16.10 -0.89 8.92
C GLU A 411 -17.30 -1.68 8.45
N ALA A 412 -17.66 -2.76 9.16
CA ALA A 412 -18.74 -3.65 8.74
C ALA A 412 -20.06 -2.88 8.78
N PHE A 413 -20.40 -2.30 9.92
CA PHE A 413 -21.68 -1.58 10.12
C PHE A 413 -21.59 -0.06 9.86
N ARG A 414 -20.44 0.45 9.40
CA ARG A 414 -20.26 1.85 8.95
C ARG A 414 -20.69 2.90 9.98
N GLY A 415 -20.52 2.61 11.26
CA GLY A 415 -20.87 3.48 12.38
C GLY A 415 -22.38 3.71 12.52
N ARG A 416 -23.22 2.74 12.14
CA ARG A 416 -24.68 2.84 12.19
C ARG A 416 -25.30 1.55 12.75
N SER A 417 -26.47 1.70 13.37
CA SER A 417 -27.33 0.55 13.69
C SER A 417 -27.79 -0.15 12.41
N ALA A 418 -27.76 -1.48 12.40
CA ALA A 418 -28.32 -2.30 11.34
C ALA A 418 -29.85 -2.23 11.27
N VAL A 419 -30.52 -1.81 12.36
CA VAL A 419 -31.98 -1.75 12.43
C VAL A 419 -32.50 -0.37 12.02
N THR A 420 -31.97 0.69 12.63
CA THR A 420 -32.51 2.06 12.47
C THR A 420 -31.58 2.99 11.69
N GLY A 421 -30.33 2.59 11.43
CA GLY A 421 -29.34 3.46 10.78
C GLY A 421 -28.83 4.61 11.66
N VAL A 422 -29.26 4.68 12.93
CA VAL A 422 -28.85 5.71 13.90
C VAL A 422 -27.38 5.50 14.29
N PRO A 423 -26.55 6.57 14.31
CA PRO A 423 -25.11 6.46 14.56
C PRO A 423 -24.69 6.66 16.03
N THR A 424 -25.64 6.83 16.95
CA THR A 424 -25.37 7.13 18.36
C THR A 424 -25.72 5.95 19.27
N LYS A 425 -25.03 5.86 20.41
CA LYS A 425 -25.21 4.79 21.42
C LYS A 425 -25.14 3.38 20.82
N LEU A 426 -24.20 3.15 19.91
CA LEU A 426 -24.02 1.84 19.27
C LEU A 426 -23.52 0.79 20.26
N MET A 427 -24.03 -0.43 20.12
CA MET A 427 -23.68 -1.63 20.86
C MET A 427 -23.57 -2.81 19.90
N LEU A 428 -22.74 -3.79 20.25
CA LEU A 428 -22.69 -5.08 19.58
C LEU A 428 -23.36 -6.13 20.46
N ILE A 429 -24.12 -7.03 19.84
CA ILE A 429 -24.81 -8.12 20.54
C ILE A 429 -24.94 -9.35 19.64
N ARG A 430 -24.97 -10.55 20.24
CA ARG A 430 -25.20 -11.80 19.53
C ARG A 430 -26.51 -11.74 18.74
N TRP A 431 -26.46 -12.08 17.45
CA TRP A 431 -27.56 -11.96 16.52
C TRP A 431 -28.55 -13.14 16.66
N LYS A 432 -28.04 -14.38 16.61
CA LYS A 432 -28.85 -15.60 16.69
C LYS A 432 -28.75 -16.25 18.06
N LYS A 433 -29.88 -16.71 18.61
CA LYS A 433 -29.93 -17.48 19.86
C LYS A 433 -29.17 -18.81 19.67
N PRO A 434 -28.20 -19.17 20.52
CA PRO A 434 -27.52 -20.45 20.40
C PRO A 434 -28.46 -21.60 20.78
N VAL A 435 -28.35 -22.72 20.05
CA VAL A 435 -29.13 -23.94 20.30
C VAL A 435 -28.37 -24.89 21.23
N THR A 436 -27.04 -24.83 21.20
CA THR A 436 -26.14 -25.64 22.02
C THR A 436 -25.38 -24.76 23.00
N THR A 437 -24.68 -25.39 23.95
CA THR A 437 -23.77 -24.65 24.83
C THR A 437 -22.75 -23.86 24.03
N THR A 438 -22.54 -22.61 24.42
CA THR A 438 -21.49 -21.73 23.91
C THR A 438 -20.27 -21.72 24.81
N LEU A 439 -20.29 -22.48 25.92
CA LEU A 439 -19.19 -22.54 26.87
C LEU A 439 -18.06 -23.44 26.34
N VAL A 440 -16.88 -22.86 26.23
CA VAL A 440 -15.63 -23.53 25.90
C VAL A 440 -14.73 -23.54 27.13
N ARG A 441 -14.16 -24.70 27.46
CA ARG A 441 -13.17 -24.85 28.54
C ARG A 441 -11.82 -25.13 27.91
N ILE A 442 -10.83 -24.30 28.23
CA ILE A 442 -9.47 -24.40 27.71
C ILE A 442 -8.54 -24.74 28.88
N GLY A 443 -7.80 -25.85 28.77
CA GLY A 443 -6.95 -26.36 29.86
C GLY A 443 -7.69 -27.31 30.80
N GLU A 444 -7.02 -27.72 31.89
CA GLU A 444 -7.55 -28.67 32.87
C GLU A 444 -7.23 -28.23 34.31
N GLY A 445 -8.11 -28.57 35.25
CA GLY A 445 -7.87 -28.38 36.68
C GLY A 445 -7.75 -26.91 37.09
N LYS A 446 -6.60 -26.52 37.66
CA LYS A 446 -6.35 -25.15 38.15
C LYS A 446 -6.05 -24.15 37.04
N ASP A 447 -5.68 -24.64 35.86
CA ASP A 447 -5.33 -23.83 34.69
C ASP A 447 -6.50 -23.72 33.70
N GLU A 448 -7.71 -24.14 34.11
CA GLU A 448 -8.92 -24.06 33.29
C GLU A 448 -9.39 -22.60 33.09
N GLN A 449 -9.38 -22.14 31.85
CA GLN A 449 -9.98 -20.86 31.44
C GLN A 449 -11.32 -21.12 30.72
N LYS A 450 -12.40 -20.53 31.25
CA LYS A 450 -13.71 -20.54 30.61
C LYS A 450 -13.79 -19.44 29.55
N SER A 451 -14.22 -19.79 28.35
CA SER A 451 -14.43 -18.87 27.22
C SER A 451 -15.80 -19.10 26.61
N SER A 452 -16.35 -18.09 25.94
CA SER A 452 -17.45 -18.30 24.99
C SER A 452 -16.90 -18.70 23.61
N ASP A 453 -17.70 -19.44 22.83
CA ASP A 453 -17.47 -19.73 21.41
C ASP A 453 -17.78 -18.54 20.48
N LEU A 454 -18.18 -17.40 21.05
CA LEU A 454 -18.63 -16.21 20.34
C LEU A 454 -17.65 -15.78 19.24
N ARG A 455 -18.18 -15.67 18.02
CA ARG A 455 -17.46 -15.18 16.85
C ARG A 455 -17.89 -13.77 16.48
N LEU A 456 -17.04 -13.02 15.77
CA LEU A 456 -17.35 -11.73 15.18
C LEU A 456 -18.57 -11.82 14.26
N ARG A 457 -18.67 -12.90 13.48
CA ARG A 457 -19.83 -13.15 12.59
C ARG A 457 -21.13 -13.37 13.37
N ASP A 458 -21.07 -13.63 14.67
CA ASP A 458 -22.28 -13.81 15.47
C ASP A 458 -22.84 -12.47 15.96
N LEU A 459 -22.13 -11.35 15.79
CA LEU A 459 -22.51 -10.04 16.34
C LEU A 459 -23.23 -9.16 15.31
N ALA A 460 -24.22 -8.41 15.79
CA ALA A 460 -24.90 -7.34 15.05
C ALA A 460 -24.73 -6.00 15.77
N CYS A 461 -24.60 -4.92 14.98
CA CYS A 461 -24.52 -3.54 15.50
C CYS A 461 -25.91 -2.91 15.59
N MET A 462 -26.28 -2.42 16.77
CA MET A 462 -27.59 -1.85 17.08
C MET A 462 -27.43 -0.66 18.01
N THR A 463 -28.47 0.16 18.20
CA THR A 463 -28.49 1.09 19.33
C THR A 463 -28.60 0.33 20.65
N LYS A 464 -28.21 0.95 21.77
CA LYS A 464 -28.32 0.33 23.10
C LYS A 464 -29.75 -0.10 23.40
N GLU A 465 -30.73 0.72 23.06
CA GLU A 465 -32.16 0.44 23.25
C GLU A 465 -32.62 -0.76 22.40
N GLU A 466 -32.18 -0.84 21.14
CA GLU A 466 -32.44 -2.00 20.27
C GLU A 466 -31.77 -3.28 20.79
N ALA A 467 -30.52 -3.20 21.24
CA ALA A 467 -29.77 -4.35 21.75
C ALA A 467 -30.42 -4.91 23.03
N VAL A 468 -30.95 -4.07 23.90
CA VAL A 468 -31.71 -4.51 25.09
C VAL A 468 -33.00 -5.22 24.69
N ARG A 469 -33.72 -4.69 23.69
CA ARG A 469 -34.92 -5.33 23.14
C ARG A 469 -34.59 -6.68 22.51
N HIS A 470 -33.55 -6.74 21.68
CA HIS A 470 -33.06 -7.97 21.05
C HIS A 470 -32.67 -9.03 22.08
N GLN A 471 -31.91 -8.64 23.11
CA GLN A 471 -31.54 -9.54 24.19
C GLN A 471 -32.76 -10.16 24.87
N LYS A 472 -33.78 -9.35 25.15
CA LYS A 472 -34.99 -9.78 25.85
C LYS A 472 -35.89 -10.66 24.99
N GLU A 473 -36.12 -10.26 23.75
CA GLU A 473 -37.12 -10.89 22.88
C GLU A 473 -36.55 -12.07 22.07
N ALA A 474 -35.34 -11.94 21.52
CA ALA A 474 -34.72 -12.94 20.64
C ALA A 474 -33.80 -13.92 21.39
N LEU A 475 -32.90 -13.42 22.24
CA LEU A 475 -31.87 -14.26 22.88
C LEU A 475 -32.39 -14.97 24.13
N LEU A 476 -33.09 -14.25 25.01
CA LEU A 476 -33.65 -14.78 26.25
C LEU A 476 -35.13 -15.17 26.09
N GLY A 477 -35.80 -14.67 25.06
CA GLY A 477 -37.18 -15.01 24.70
C GLY A 477 -37.26 -16.08 23.62
N ASP A 478 -38.45 -16.23 23.04
CA ASP A 478 -38.77 -17.27 22.05
C ASP A 478 -39.14 -16.71 20.68
N LYS A 479 -39.03 -15.39 20.49
CA LYS A 479 -39.34 -14.78 19.19
C LYS A 479 -38.26 -15.08 18.17
N THR A 480 -38.67 -15.36 16.93
CA THR A 480 -37.73 -15.54 15.83
C THR A 480 -37.25 -14.19 15.29
N LEU A 481 -36.18 -14.20 14.48
CA LEU A 481 -35.66 -12.96 13.91
C LEU A 481 -36.64 -12.35 12.89
N GLU A 482 -37.36 -13.19 12.16
CA GLU A 482 -38.38 -12.82 11.17
C GLU A 482 -39.61 -12.16 11.82
N GLU A 483 -39.87 -12.46 13.10
CA GLU A 483 -40.92 -11.80 13.88
C GLU A 483 -40.49 -10.43 14.41
N LEU A 484 -39.19 -10.19 14.53
CA LEU A 484 -38.62 -8.98 15.15
C LEU A 484 -38.13 -7.94 14.14
N TYR A 485 -37.67 -8.38 12.97
CA TYR A 485 -36.98 -7.56 11.99
C TYR A 485 -37.55 -7.78 10.60
N SER A 486 -37.49 -6.73 9.77
CA SER A 486 -37.79 -6.86 8.34
C SER A 486 -36.71 -7.68 7.63
N GLN A 487 -37.07 -8.27 6.49
CA GLN A 487 -36.13 -9.03 5.66
C GLN A 487 -34.91 -8.18 5.27
N GLU A 488 -35.09 -6.89 4.99
CA GLU A 488 -33.99 -5.96 4.67
C GLU A 488 -32.94 -5.88 5.78
N VAL A 489 -33.35 -5.86 7.04
CA VAL A 489 -32.43 -5.82 8.20
C VAL A 489 -31.70 -7.14 8.34
N ILE A 490 -32.39 -8.27 8.15
CA ILE A 490 -31.80 -9.60 8.19
C ILE A 490 -30.72 -9.74 7.10
N ASP A 491 -31.07 -9.41 5.85
CA ASP A 491 -30.15 -9.46 4.71
C ASP A 491 -28.94 -8.54 4.91
N LEU A 492 -29.16 -7.35 5.48
CA LEU A 492 -28.07 -6.43 5.84
C LEU A 492 -27.12 -7.07 6.84
N VAL A 493 -27.62 -7.60 7.95
CA VAL A 493 -26.80 -8.23 8.99
C VAL A 493 -26.04 -9.42 8.40
N GLU A 494 -26.70 -10.33 7.69
CA GLU A 494 -26.06 -11.52 7.11
C GLU A 494 -24.97 -11.16 6.09
N ARG A 495 -25.16 -10.09 5.31
CA ARG A 495 -24.11 -9.55 4.43
C ARG A 495 -22.89 -9.07 5.22
N GLN A 496 -23.08 -8.38 6.34
CA GLN A 496 -21.97 -7.93 7.19
C GLN A 496 -21.31 -9.09 7.95
N GLN A 497 -22.05 -10.14 8.30
CA GLN A 497 -21.51 -11.35 8.92
C GLN A 497 -20.54 -12.08 7.98
N LYS A 498 -20.83 -12.12 6.67
CA LYS A 498 -19.88 -12.63 5.65
C LYS A 498 -18.58 -11.82 5.60
N GLU A 499 -18.67 -10.50 5.77
CA GLU A 499 -17.49 -9.63 5.84
C GLU A 499 -16.68 -9.87 7.12
N ALA A 500 -17.37 -10.06 8.26
CA ALA A 500 -16.74 -10.43 9.51
C ALA A 500 -16.05 -11.81 9.46
N GLU A 501 -16.65 -12.78 8.76
CA GLU A 501 -16.05 -14.10 8.56
C GLU A 501 -14.76 -14.04 7.71
N ALA A 502 -14.71 -13.16 6.71
CA ALA A 502 -13.48 -12.95 5.94
C ALA A 502 -12.36 -12.37 6.81
N TYR A 503 -12.68 -11.39 7.67
CA TYR A 503 -11.75 -10.82 8.64
C TYR A 503 -11.24 -11.87 9.66
N GLU A 504 -12.12 -12.73 10.17
CA GLU A 504 -11.74 -13.78 11.13
C GLU A 504 -10.65 -14.73 10.63
N ARG A 505 -10.62 -15.04 9.33
CA ARG A 505 -9.63 -15.96 8.74
C ARG A 505 -8.20 -15.43 8.83
N HIS A 506 -8.04 -14.11 8.93
CA HIS A 506 -6.76 -13.43 8.98
C HIS A 506 -6.49 -12.80 10.34
N ARG A 507 -7.34 -13.09 11.32
CA ARG A 507 -7.17 -12.61 12.69
C ARG A 507 -5.90 -13.24 13.30
N PRO A 508 -5.01 -12.43 13.92
CA PRO A 508 -3.81 -12.92 14.57
C PRO A 508 -4.10 -13.77 15.81
#